data_AF-A0A3C0Z2W3-F1
#
_entry.id   AF-A0A3C0Z2W3-F1
#
_cell.length_a   1.000
_cell.length_b   1.000
_cell.length_c   1.000
_cell.angle_alpha   90.00
_cell.angle_beta   90.00
_cell.angle_gamma   90.00
#
_symmetry.space_group_name_H-M   'P 1'
#
loop_
_entity.id
_entity.type
_entity.pdbx_description
1 polymer ?
#
loop_
_entity_poly.entity_id
_entity_poly.type
_entity_poly.pdbx_seq_one_letter_code
_entity_poly.pdbx_strand_id
1 'polypeptide(L)'
;MDSAIGRRVPRTQGKPGPSRSFDTLRTNGLNATFGLAPIGQQHRPQPFVVSLSNHRAESAHGTDWPDATSSEQRRQTMPQMTNDELREFLSTGRHIMKLGTLTPDGWPYVVPVWYNYDGEMFMIAGRGKARWVANIKNDSRVFLCIDTSDAPYARVLVKATAEIEDPAWLPTSPDRAIRYLGPEAGQQYYEEKRHVPRARITITPREITTWAGGGWHPRYEE
;
A
#
# COMPACT_ATOMS: atom_id res chain seq x y z
N MET A 1 56.46 -17.24 48.38
CA MET A 1 55.47 -18.19 48.93
C MET A 1 54.25 -18.10 48.03
N ASP A 2 54.37 -18.67 46.83
CA ASP A 2 53.97 -20.05 46.47
C ASP A 2 52.49 -20.07 46.03
N SER A 3 52.22 -20.17 44.72
CA SER A 3 52.12 -21.40 43.89
C SER A 3 50.63 -21.72 43.68
N ALA A 4 50.02 -21.37 42.53
CA ALA A 4 49.94 -22.14 41.27
C ALA A 4 49.14 -23.46 41.37
N ILE A 5 48.14 -23.62 40.48
CA ILE A 5 47.58 -24.83 39.80
C ILE A 5 46.21 -24.38 39.23
N GLY A 6 45.86 -24.38 37.94
CA GLY A 6 46.39 -25.07 36.76
C GLY A 6 45.46 -26.21 36.33
N ARG A 7 44.46 -25.97 35.47
CA ARG A 7 43.87 -27.01 34.61
C ARG A 7 43.61 -26.48 33.19
N ARG A 8 44.36 -27.04 32.25
CA ARG A 8 44.30 -26.80 30.80
C ARG A 8 43.22 -27.67 30.15
N VAL A 9 42.58 -27.10 29.14
CA VAL A 9 41.74 -27.80 28.15
C VAL A 9 42.66 -28.44 27.09
N PRO A 10 42.41 -29.66 26.59
CA PRO A 10 43.25 -30.27 25.56
C PRO A 10 42.90 -29.73 24.17
N ARG A 11 43.94 -29.33 23.42
CA ARG A 11 43.93 -29.20 21.96
C ARG A 11 44.08 -30.59 21.34
N THR A 12 43.20 -30.95 20.41
CA THR A 12 43.43 -32.05 19.47
C THR A 12 43.79 -31.46 18.10
N GLN A 13 45.02 -31.75 17.65
CA GLN A 13 45.45 -31.60 16.26
C GLN A 13 45.13 -32.90 15.51
N GLY A 14 44.45 -32.79 14.37
CA GLY A 14 44.19 -33.88 13.42
C GLY A 14 44.62 -33.46 12.01
N LYS A 15 45.35 -34.36 11.34
CA LYS A 15 46.20 -34.19 10.15
C LYS A 15 45.47 -33.89 8.82
N PRO A 16 46.19 -33.38 7.80
CA PRO A 16 45.67 -33.16 6.44
C PRO A 16 45.80 -34.40 5.54
N GLY A 17 44.92 -34.51 4.54
CA GLY A 17 44.95 -35.52 3.47
C GLY A 17 44.11 -35.06 2.27
N PRO A 18 44.25 -35.69 1.08
CA PRO A 18 45.24 -35.26 0.09
C PRO A 18 44.62 -34.54 -1.12
N SER A 19 45.48 -33.75 -1.78
CA SER A 19 45.33 -33.24 -3.14
C SER A 19 45.24 -34.38 -4.17
N ARG A 20 44.26 -34.31 -5.08
CA ARG A 20 44.38 -34.89 -6.41
C ARG A 20 43.90 -33.92 -7.48
N SER A 21 44.70 -33.93 -8.53
CA SER A 21 44.82 -33.05 -9.67
C SER A 21 43.75 -33.25 -10.74
N PHE A 22 43.49 -32.15 -11.43
CA PHE A 22 43.16 -31.98 -12.85
C PHE A 22 42.69 -33.21 -13.63
N ASP A 23 41.49 -33.10 -14.21
CA ASP A 23 41.36 -33.43 -15.62
C ASP A 23 40.48 -32.43 -16.36
N THR A 24 40.84 -32.26 -17.62
CA THR A 24 40.59 -31.12 -18.49
C THR A 24 39.48 -31.50 -19.47
N LEU A 25 38.40 -30.73 -19.58
CA LEU A 25 37.59 -30.73 -20.81
C LEU A 25 37.20 -29.30 -21.22
N ARG A 26 37.70 -28.99 -22.43
CA ARG A 26 37.47 -27.87 -23.35
C ARG A 26 36.03 -27.35 -23.34
N THR A 27 35.83 -26.07 -23.06
CA THR A 27 35.66 -24.92 -23.99
C THR A 27 34.59 -25.09 -25.08
N ASN A 28 33.49 -24.35 -24.90
CA ASN A 28 32.81 -23.49 -25.87
C ASN A 28 32.18 -22.39 -25.00
N GLY A 29 32.50 -21.09 -25.04
CA GLY A 29 32.93 -20.28 -26.16
C GLY A 29 31.93 -19.14 -26.31
N LEU A 30 31.87 -18.22 -25.35
CA LEU A 30 31.24 -16.89 -25.50
C LEU A 30 32.06 -15.87 -24.71
N ASN A 31 32.88 -15.10 -25.44
CA ASN A 31 33.60 -13.95 -24.94
C ASN A 31 32.62 -12.78 -24.71
N ALA A 32 32.62 -12.21 -23.51
CA ALA A 32 32.19 -10.84 -23.29
C ALA A 32 33.24 -10.14 -22.43
N THR A 33 33.96 -9.22 -23.06
CA THR A 33 35.03 -8.41 -22.52
C THR A 33 34.50 -7.48 -21.43
N PHE A 34 34.94 -7.65 -20.18
CA PHE A 34 34.71 -6.67 -19.12
C PHE A 34 35.81 -5.59 -19.17
N GLY A 35 35.48 -4.43 -19.74
CA GLY A 35 36.29 -3.22 -19.61
C GLY A 35 36.10 -2.62 -18.21
N LEU A 36 37.17 -2.54 -17.43
CA LEU A 36 37.25 -1.74 -16.20
C LEU A 36 37.39 -0.26 -16.60
N ALA A 37 36.38 0.55 -16.28
CA ALA A 37 36.45 2.01 -16.34
C ALA A 37 36.84 2.60 -14.97
N PRO A 38 37.57 3.72 -14.90
CA PRO A 38 38.14 4.24 -13.65
C PRO A 38 37.11 4.92 -12.76
N ILE A 39 37.39 4.89 -11.45
CA ILE A 39 36.63 5.52 -10.37
C ILE A 39 36.86 7.04 -10.44
N GLY A 40 35.79 7.80 -10.73
CA GLY A 40 35.79 9.26 -10.74
C GLY A 40 34.46 9.83 -10.26
N GLN A 41 34.55 10.60 -9.16
CA GLN A 41 33.64 11.65 -8.67
C GLN A 41 32.13 11.42 -8.51
N GLN A 42 31.65 11.83 -7.33
CA GLN A 42 30.31 11.73 -6.81
C GLN A 42 29.26 12.50 -7.64
N HIS A 43 28.08 11.91 -7.81
CA HIS A 43 26.83 12.66 -7.91
C HIS A 43 25.80 12.05 -6.94
N ARG A 44 25.46 12.82 -5.91
CA ARG A 44 24.33 12.59 -5.03
C ARG A 44 23.05 12.72 -5.88
N PRO A 45 22.10 11.77 -5.88
CA PRO A 45 20.84 11.98 -6.58
C PRO A 45 20.09 13.14 -5.91
N GLN A 46 19.85 14.21 -6.66
CA GLN A 46 19.01 15.32 -6.21
C GLN A 46 17.55 14.86 -6.21
N PRO A 47 16.71 15.28 -5.24
CA PRO A 47 15.28 15.08 -5.33
C PRO A 47 14.75 15.81 -6.57
N PHE A 48 14.07 15.08 -7.45
CA PHE A 48 13.35 15.66 -8.58
C PHE A 48 12.13 16.40 -8.03
N VAL A 49 12.27 17.71 -7.84
CA VAL A 49 11.15 18.62 -7.55
C VAL A 49 10.58 19.05 -8.89
N VAL A 50 9.38 18.59 -9.24
CA VAL A 50 8.62 19.17 -10.34
C VAL A 50 8.11 20.55 -9.88
N SER A 51 8.74 21.61 -10.37
CA SER A 51 8.18 22.96 -10.30
C SER A 51 7.05 23.06 -11.32
N LEU A 52 5.80 23.12 -10.86
CA LEU A 52 4.67 23.42 -11.71
C LEU A 52 4.68 24.93 -12.02
N SER A 53 5.27 25.29 -13.16
CA SER A 53 5.05 26.61 -13.77
C SER A 53 3.61 26.68 -14.28
N ASN A 54 2.88 27.72 -13.89
CA ASN A 54 1.52 27.98 -14.40
C ASN A 54 1.56 28.21 -15.91
N HIS A 55 1.25 27.18 -16.69
CA HIS A 55 0.77 27.37 -18.06
C HIS A 55 -0.74 27.53 -18.00
N ARG A 56 -1.18 28.76 -18.25
CA ARG A 56 -2.59 29.11 -18.47
C ARG A 56 -3.03 28.39 -19.74
N ALA A 57 -3.78 27.30 -19.60
CA ALA A 57 -4.35 26.59 -20.73
C ALA A 57 -5.43 27.46 -21.36
N GLU A 58 -5.25 27.79 -22.64
CA GLU A 58 -6.27 28.38 -23.49
C GLU A 58 -7.45 27.43 -23.63
N SER A 59 -8.64 28.01 -23.65
CA SER A 59 -9.94 27.35 -23.73
C SER A 59 -10.11 26.59 -25.05
N ALA A 60 -10.08 25.26 -24.99
CA ALA A 60 -10.58 24.41 -26.06
C ALA A 60 -12.10 24.23 -25.90
N HIS A 61 -12.85 24.89 -26.78
CA HIS A 61 -14.26 24.62 -27.00
C HIS A 61 -14.48 23.19 -27.52
N GLY A 62 -15.56 22.55 -27.05
CA GLY A 62 -16.21 21.44 -27.73
C GLY A 62 -15.97 20.06 -27.13
N THR A 63 -16.72 19.72 -26.09
CA THR A 63 -17.15 18.32 -25.91
C THR A 63 -18.65 18.36 -25.75
N ASP A 64 -19.32 18.03 -26.84
CA ASP A 64 -20.77 17.89 -26.93
C ASP A 64 -21.15 16.69 -26.07
N TRP A 65 -21.73 16.95 -24.88
CA TRP A 65 -22.29 15.90 -24.05
C TRP A 65 -23.58 15.43 -24.73
N PRO A 66 -23.77 14.12 -25.00
CA PRO A 66 -24.99 13.66 -25.64
C PRO A 66 -26.20 14.05 -24.79
N ASP A 67 -27.13 14.75 -25.41
CA ASP A 67 -28.41 15.13 -24.82
C ASP A 67 -29.22 13.86 -24.55
N ALA A 68 -29.17 13.38 -23.31
CA ALA A 68 -29.89 12.19 -22.87
C ALA A 68 -31.21 12.62 -22.22
N THR A 69 -32.19 12.95 -23.05
CA THR A 69 -33.59 13.02 -22.63
C THR A 69 -34.17 11.61 -22.52
N SER A 70 -34.37 11.12 -21.30
CA SER A 70 -35.52 10.29 -20.97
C SER A 70 -36.03 10.63 -19.57
N SER A 71 -37.34 10.80 -19.45
CA SER A 71 -38.05 11.08 -18.18
C SER A 71 -37.88 9.98 -17.13
N GLU A 72 -37.42 8.79 -17.54
CA GLU A 72 -37.09 7.66 -16.67
C GLU A 72 -35.81 7.93 -15.84
N GLN A 73 -34.76 8.50 -16.46
CA GLN A 73 -33.48 8.80 -15.78
C GLN A 73 -33.60 9.95 -14.78
N ARG A 74 -34.57 10.86 -14.99
CA ARG A 74 -34.89 11.97 -14.08
C ARG A 74 -35.51 11.52 -12.76
N ARG A 75 -35.87 10.24 -12.61
CA ARG A 75 -36.46 9.65 -11.40
C ARG A 75 -35.50 8.74 -10.64
N GLN A 76 -34.19 8.80 -10.90
CA GLN A 76 -33.22 8.08 -10.09
C GLN A 76 -32.88 8.88 -8.83
N THR A 77 -33.84 8.96 -7.90
CA THR A 77 -33.58 9.43 -6.54
C THR A 77 -32.45 8.59 -5.93
N MET A 78 -31.43 9.27 -5.40
CA MET A 78 -30.18 8.63 -4.98
C MET A 78 -30.32 7.97 -3.61
N PRO A 79 -30.18 6.64 -3.50
CA PRO A 79 -30.22 6.01 -2.19
C PRO A 79 -28.86 6.16 -1.52
N GLN A 80 -28.87 6.70 -0.30
CA GLN A 80 -27.87 6.36 0.68
C GLN A 80 -27.82 4.82 0.78
N MET A 81 -26.64 4.22 0.73
CA MET A 81 -26.50 2.78 0.93
C MET A 81 -27.11 2.39 2.28
N THR A 82 -27.92 1.33 2.28
CA THR A 82 -28.29 0.59 3.48
C THR A 82 -27.04 0.00 4.15
N ASN A 83 -27.17 -0.44 5.40
CA ASN A 83 -26.05 -1.07 6.11
C ASN A 83 -25.56 -2.34 5.41
N ASP A 84 -26.47 -3.12 4.82
CA ASP A 84 -26.12 -4.34 4.09
C ASP A 84 -25.41 -4.02 2.78
N GLU A 85 -25.91 -3.05 2.00
CA GLU A 85 -25.23 -2.57 0.78
C GLU A 85 -23.87 -1.98 1.09
N LEU A 86 -23.73 -1.23 2.18
CA LEU A 86 -22.45 -0.67 2.63
C LEU A 86 -21.48 -1.79 3.03
N ARG A 87 -21.96 -2.77 3.80
CA ARG A 87 -21.15 -3.93 4.20
C ARG A 87 -20.69 -4.70 2.99
N GLU A 88 -21.58 -4.95 2.04
CA GLU A 88 -21.27 -5.58 0.77
C GLU A 88 -20.23 -4.78 0.00
N PHE A 89 -20.45 -3.48 -0.22
CA PHE A 89 -19.52 -2.61 -0.94
C PHE A 89 -18.11 -2.58 -0.32
N LEU A 90 -18.01 -2.53 1.02
CA LEU A 90 -16.73 -2.46 1.72
C LEU A 90 -16.04 -3.83 1.89
N SER A 91 -16.81 -4.92 1.90
CA SER A 91 -16.28 -6.27 2.12
C SER A 91 -16.06 -7.03 0.81
N THR A 92 -16.78 -6.67 -0.23
CA THR A 92 -16.69 -7.27 -1.58
C THR A 92 -15.92 -6.35 -2.53
N GLY A 93 -15.50 -6.88 -3.68
CA GLY A 93 -14.72 -6.12 -4.66
C GLY A 93 -13.27 -5.83 -4.26
N ARG A 94 -12.60 -4.98 -5.04
CA ARG A 94 -11.16 -4.64 -4.91
C ARG A 94 -10.92 -3.14 -4.80
N HIS A 95 -11.88 -2.43 -4.21
CA HIS A 95 -11.83 -0.98 -4.07
C HIS A 95 -10.59 -0.57 -3.28
N ILE A 96 -9.81 0.34 -3.84
CA ILE A 96 -8.63 0.90 -3.17
C ILE A 96 -9.09 2.07 -2.31
N MET A 97 -8.75 2.02 -1.02
CA MET A 97 -9.01 3.12 -0.09
C MET A 97 -7.95 4.20 -0.27
N LYS A 98 -8.39 5.44 -0.46
CA LYS A 98 -7.56 6.64 -0.41
C LYS A 98 -7.59 7.13 1.03
N LEU A 99 -6.49 6.91 1.74
CA LEU A 99 -6.31 7.29 3.14
C LEU A 99 -5.68 8.67 3.20
N GLY A 100 -6.43 9.65 3.69
CA GLY A 100 -5.96 10.98 4.06
C GLY A 100 -5.46 11.02 5.51
N THR A 101 -4.26 11.53 5.70
CA THR A 101 -3.61 11.81 7.00
C THR A 101 -3.13 13.25 7.03
N LEU A 102 -2.85 13.80 8.21
CA LEU A 102 -2.27 15.14 8.34
C LEU A 102 -0.75 15.05 8.52
N THR A 103 -0.01 15.83 7.74
CA THR A 103 1.41 16.03 7.99
C THR A 103 1.61 16.89 9.25
N PRO A 104 2.82 16.92 9.86
CA PRO A 104 3.08 17.73 11.05
C PRO A 104 2.80 19.24 10.89
N ASP A 105 2.91 19.74 9.66
CA ASP A 105 2.62 21.12 9.25
C ASP A 105 1.16 21.30 8.76
N GLY A 106 0.29 20.30 8.95
CA GLY A 106 -1.16 20.41 8.74
C GLY A 106 -1.65 20.15 7.32
N TRP A 107 -0.77 19.79 6.37
CA TRP A 107 -1.18 19.46 5.02
C TRP A 107 -1.84 18.08 4.93
N PRO A 108 -2.87 17.91 4.07
CA PRO A 108 -3.40 16.59 3.76
C PRO A 108 -2.36 15.78 2.96
N TYR A 109 -2.13 14.55 3.40
CA TYR A 109 -1.31 13.55 2.73
C TYR A 109 -2.13 12.31 2.44
N VAL A 110 -2.34 12.01 1.16
CA VAL A 110 -3.25 10.96 0.69
C VAL A 110 -2.47 9.82 0.05
N VAL A 111 -2.77 8.58 0.45
CA VAL A 111 -2.16 7.38 -0.12
C VAL A 111 -3.19 6.30 -0.44
N PRO A 112 -2.98 5.51 -1.51
CA PRO A 112 -3.78 4.32 -1.77
C PRO A 112 -3.35 3.17 -0.86
N VAL A 113 -4.32 2.50 -0.21
CA VAL A 113 -4.08 1.35 0.67
C VAL A 113 -5.15 0.27 0.49
N TRP A 114 -4.76 -0.99 0.71
CA TRP A 114 -5.69 -2.11 0.88
C TRP A 114 -6.20 -2.16 2.31
N TYR A 115 -7.43 -2.61 2.48
CA TYR A 115 -8.09 -2.70 3.78
C TYR A 115 -8.91 -3.98 3.93
N ASN A 116 -9.23 -4.30 5.17
CA ASN A 116 -10.35 -5.17 5.55
C ASN A 116 -11.39 -4.31 6.29
N TYR A 117 -12.65 -4.70 6.18
CA TYR A 117 -13.76 -4.14 6.95
C TYR A 117 -14.50 -5.31 7.60
N ASP A 118 -14.81 -5.23 8.89
CA ASP A 118 -15.51 -6.29 9.63
C ASP A 118 -17.01 -6.01 9.84
N GLY A 119 -17.46 -4.81 9.47
CA GLY A 119 -18.81 -4.32 9.75
C GLY A 119 -18.84 -3.07 10.60
N GLU A 120 -17.75 -2.80 11.33
CA GLU A 120 -17.67 -1.71 12.30
C GLU A 120 -16.39 -0.88 12.09
N MET A 121 -15.26 -1.54 11.90
CA MET A 121 -13.95 -0.90 11.79
C MET A 121 -13.18 -1.35 10.55
N PHE A 122 -12.23 -0.51 10.15
CA PHE A 122 -11.29 -0.84 9.09
C PHE A 122 -9.95 -1.27 9.67
N MET A 123 -9.35 -2.30 9.08
CA MET A 123 -7.98 -2.70 9.37
C MET A 123 -7.10 -2.49 8.13
N ILE A 124 -5.98 -1.81 8.32
CA ILE A 124 -4.92 -1.66 7.30
C ILE A 124 -3.57 -2.12 7.82
N ALA A 125 -2.63 -2.33 6.90
CA ALA A 125 -1.25 -2.66 7.23
C ALA A 125 -0.27 -1.73 6.51
N GLY A 126 0.50 -0.98 7.27
CA GLY A 126 1.52 -0.06 6.77
C GLY A 126 2.92 -0.64 6.86
N ARG A 127 3.81 -0.21 5.96
CA ARG A 127 5.26 -0.46 6.14
C ARG A 127 5.74 0.45 7.28
N GLY A 128 6.63 -0.03 8.14
CA GLY A 128 7.07 0.73 9.33
C GLY A 128 7.72 2.09 9.04
N LYS A 129 8.25 2.30 7.82
CA LYS A 129 8.85 3.58 7.38
C LYS A 129 7.91 4.45 6.53
N ALA A 130 6.65 4.07 6.37
CA ALA A 130 5.72 4.83 5.55
C ALA A 130 5.36 6.16 6.23
N ARG A 131 5.43 7.27 5.48
CA ARG A 131 5.17 8.62 6.01
C ARG A 131 3.79 8.73 6.66
N TRP A 132 2.77 8.14 6.05
CA TRP A 132 1.40 8.16 6.58
C TRP A 132 1.25 7.41 7.92
N VAL A 133 2.10 6.43 8.22
CA VAL A 133 2.12 5.77 9.54
C VAL A 133 2.67 6.73 10.59
N ALA A 134 3.75 7.47 10.27
CA ALA A 134 4.27 8.50 11.15
C ALA A 134 3.29 9.66 11.35
N ASN A 135 2.55 10.04 10.30
CA ASN A 135 1.48 11.03 10.38
C ASN A 135 0.40 10.58 11.38
N ILE A 136 -0.10 9.33 11.29
CA ILE A 136 -1.09 8.77 12.22
C ILE A 136 -0.57 8.78 13.67
N LYS A 137 0.71 8.47 13.87
CA LYS A 137 1.32 8.52 15.20
C LYS A 137 1.29 9.93 15.82
N ASN A 138 1.39 10.97 14.99
CA ASN A 138 1.35 12.35 15.44
C ASN A 138 -0.08 12.88 15.59
N ASP A 139 -0.98 12.52 14.68
CA ASP A 139 -2.39 12.90 14.68
C ASP A 139 -3.25 11.72 14.19
N SER A 140 -4.10 11.21 15.08
CA SER A 140 -4.94 10.05 14.80
C SER A 140 -6.10 10.34 13.85
N ARG A 141 -6.39 11.61 13.54
CA ARG A 141 -7.52 11.97 12.67
C ARG A 141 -7.19 11.61 11.22
N VAL A 142 -8.06 10.81 10.61
CA VAL A 142 -7.93 10.39 9.22
C VAL A 142 -9.25 10.57 8.48
N PHE A 143 -9.15 10.61 7.15
CA PHE A 143 -10.31 10.61 6.27
C PHE A 143 -10.14 9.55 5.18
N LEU A 144 -11.18 8.80 4.89
CA LEU A 144 -11.16 7.71 3.92
C LEU A 144 -12.06 8.07 2.74
N CYS A 145 -11.59 7.77 1.53
CA CYS A 145 -12.42 7.74 0.33
C CYS A 145 -12.26 6.37 -0.35
N ILE A 146 -13.39 5.69 -0.56
CA ILE A 146 -13.45 4.38 -1.21
C ILE A 146 -14.52 4.48 -2.28
N ASP A 147 -14.13 4.36 -3.54
CA ASP A 147 -14.97 4.60 -4.70
C ASP A 147 -14.79 3.53 -5.79
N THR A 148 -15.73 3.52 -6.73
CA THR A 148 -15.61 2.78 -8.00
C THR A 148 -14.93 3.65 -9.05
N SER A 149 -14.13 3.01 -9.91
CA SER A 149 -13.50 3.71 -11.04
C SER A 149 -14.40 3.80 -12.26
N ASP A 150 -15.42 2.94 -12.34
CA ASP A 150 -16.29 2.77 -13.49
C ASP A 150 -17.75 2.98 -13.09
N ALA A 151 -18.57 3.40 -14.06
CA ALA A 151 -20.01 3.57 -13.87
C ALA A 151 -20.71 2.20 -13.70
N PRO A 152 -21.75 2.10 -12.85
CA PRO A 152 -22.33 3.17 -12.02
C PRO A 152 -21.39 3.56 -10.86
N TYR A 153 -21.20 4.86 -10.68
CA TYR A 153 -20.30 5.36 -9.65
C TYR A 153 -20.91 5.15 -8.26
N ALA A 154 -20.08 4.70 -7.34
CA ALA A 154 -20.38 4.66 -5.92
C ALA A 154 -19.18 5.13 -5.11
N ARG A 155 -19.42 5.75 -3.96
CA ARG A 155 -18.37 6.13 -3.01
C ARG A 155 -18.85 6.06 -1.56
N VAL A 156 -17.89 5.77 -0.70
CA VAL A 156 -18.00 5.83 0.76
C VAL A 156 -16.92 6.78 1.25
N LEU A 157 -17.35 7.82 1.95
CA LEU A 157 -16.51 8.80 2.61
C LEU A 157 -16.61 8.57 4.12
N VAL A 158 -15.46 8.51 4.79
CA VAL A 158 -15.42 8.20 6.23
C VAL A 158 -14.52 9.20 6.95
N LYS A 159 -15.10 9.90 7.92
CA LYS A 159 -14.35 10.62 8.94
C LYS A 159 -14.04 9.65 10.06
N ALA A 160 -12.78 9.51 10.46
CA ALA A 160 -12.38 8.46 11.40
C ALA A 160 -11.19 8.84 12.29
N THR A 161 -10.91 7.99 13.26
CA THR A 161 -9.67 8.00 14.05
C THR A 161 -8.91 6.69 13.83
N ALA A 162 -7.59 6.78 13.67
CA ALA A 162 -6.70 5.65 13.43
C ALA A 162 -5.78 5.41 14.64
N GLU A 163 -5.58 4.14 14.98
CA GLU A 163 -4.70 3.69 16.06
C GLU A 163 -3.73 2.63 15.54
N ILE A 164 -2.45 2.77 15.88
CA ILE A 164 -1.42 1.76 15.59
C ILE A 164 -1.46 0.73 16.73
N GLU A 165 -2.14 -0.39 16.50
CA GLU A 165 -2.29 -1.47 17.49
C GLU A 165 -0.98 -2.23 17.71
N ASP A 166 -0.28 -2.55 16.61
CA ASP A 166 0.97 -3.32 16.63
C ASP A 166 1.91 -2.79 15.54
N PRO A 167 3.05 -2.16 15.89
CA PRO A 167 3.98 -1.60 14.92
C PRO A 167 4.79 -2.65 14.13
N ALA A 168 4.77 -3.92 14.54
CA ALA A 168 5.57 -5.01 13.96
C ALA A 168 4.75 -6.29 13.67
N TRP A 169 3.44 -6.12 13.44
CA TRP A 169 2.51 -7.20 13.12
C TRP A 169 2.91 -8.02 11.90
N LEU A 170 2.70 -9.34 12.01
CA LEU A 170 2.84 -10.31 10.93
C LEU A 170 1.46 -10.82 10.48
N PRO A 171 1.15 -10.79 9.16
CA PRO A 171 -0.09 -11.36 8.64
C PRO A 171 -0.27 -12.83 9.00
N THR A 172 -1.48 -13.16 9.44
CA THR A 172 -1.89 -14.52 9.82
C THR A 172 -2.83 -15.19 8.81
N SER A 173 -3.35 -14.43 7.83
CA SER A 173 -4.27 -14.93 6.80
C SER A 173 -3.95 -14.34 5.41
N PRO A 174 -4.12 -15.13 4.33
CA PRO A 174 -3.98 -14.66 2.95
C PRO A 174 -5.20 -13.89 2.42
N ASP A 175 -6.33 -13.84 3.15
CA ASP A 175 -7.62 -13.39 2.61
C ASP A 175 -7.58 -11.99 1.99
N ARG A 176 -6.86 -11.05 2.62
CA ARG A 176 -6.66 -9.72 2.06
C ARG A 176 -5.89 -9.78 0.74
N ALA A 177 -4.80 -10.52 0.68
CA ALA A 177 -4.02 -10.64 -0.55
C ALA A 177 -4.82 -11.31 -1.67
N ILE A 178 -5.55 -12.37 -1.34
CA ILE A 178 -6.45 -13.07 -2.26
C ILE A 178 -7.56 -12.15 -2.78
N ARG A 179 -8.18 -11.34 -1.91
CA ARG A 179 -9.21 -10.38 -2.33
C ARG A 179 -8.69 -9.45 -3.42
N TYR A 180 -7.49 -8.88 -3.26
CA TYR A 180 -6.98 -7.86 -4.19
C TYR A 180 -6.24 -8.44 -5.41
N LEU A 181 -5.56 -9.58 -5.27
CA LEU A 181 -4.72 -10.16 -6.32
C LEU A 181 -5.31 -11.42 -6.98
N GLY A 182 -6.40 -11.97 -6.43
CA GLY A 182 -6.95 -13.26 -6.82
C GLY A 182 -6.31 -14.45 -6.07
N PRO A 183 -6.88 -15.67 -6.18
CA PRO A 183 -6.49 -16.81 -5.35
C PRO A 183 -5.00 -17.18 -5.44
N GLU A 184 -4.48 -17.37 -6.65
CA GLU A 184 -3.11 -17.86 -6.88
C GLU A 184 -2.06 -16.79 -6.54
N ALA A 185 -2.15 -15.62 -7.18
CA ALA A 185 -1.21 -14.53 -6.95
C ALA A 185 -1.31 -13.97 -5.52
N GLY A 186 -2.50 -13.96 -4.93
CA GLY A 186 -2.71 -13.56 -3.54
C GLY A 186 -2.06 -14.53 -2.55
N GLN A 187 -2.22 -15.84 -2.77
CA GLN A 187 -1.55 -16.84 -1.94
C GLN A 187 -0.03 -16.73 -2.05
N GLN A 188 0.51 -16.62 -3.26
CA GLN A 188 1.94 -16.43 -3.47
C GLN A 188 2.46 -15.17 -2.77
N TYR A 189 1.77 -14.04 -2.96
CA TYR A 189 2.13 -12.78 -2.30
C TYR A 189 2.10 -12.90 -0.77
N TYR A 190 1.12 -13.62 -0.21
CA TYR A 190 1.05 -13.87 1.22
C TYR A 190 2.26 -14.68 1.70
N GLU A 191 2.57 -15.82 1.08
CA GLU A 191 3.71 -16.66 1.49
C GLU A 191 5.04 -15.90 1.43
N GLU A 192 5.25 -15.14 0.36
CA GLU A 192 6.46 -14.33 0.18
C GLU A 192 6.59 -13.19 1.19
N LYS A 193 5.49 -12.68 1.74
CA LYS A 193 5.50 -11.43 2.52
C LYS A 193 4.97 -11.56 3.94
N ARG A 194 4.47 -12.72 4.38
CA ARG A 194 3.90 -12.91 5.72
C ARG A 194 4.91 -12.78 6.85
N HIS A 195 6.20 -12.94 6.56
CA HIS A 195 7.31 -12.79 7.50
C HIS A 195 7.86 -11.35 7.57
N VAL A 196 7.33 -10.43 6.77
CA VAL A 196 7.75 -9.02 6.77
C VAL A 196 6.89 -8.22 7.76
N PRO A 197 7.47 -7.63 8.82
CA PRO A 197 6.72 -6.84 9.80
C PRO A 197 6.03 -5.63 9.18
N ARG A 198 4.82 -5.34 9.66
CA ARG A 198 3.99 -4.21 9.24
C ARG A 198 3.35 -3.56 10.46
N ALA A 199 3.10 -2.26 10.40
CA ALA A 199 2.24 -1.60 11.37
C ALA A 199 0.78 -2.01 11.09
N ARG A 200 0.15 -2.75 12.00
CA ARG A 200 -1.29 -3.01 11.99
C ARG A 200 -2.00 -1.82 12.59
N ILE A 201 -2.95 -1.29 11.85
CA ILE A 201 -3.67 -0.07 12.20
C ILE A 201 -5.15 -0.33 12.09
N THR A 202 -5.87 0.00 13.16
CA THR A 202 -7.33 -0.02 13.21
C THR A 202 -7.84 1.40 13.03
N ILE A 203 -8.90 1.55 12.25
CA ILE A 203 -9.53 2.82 11.96
C ILE A 203 -10.99 2.72 12.34
N THR A 204 -11.39 3.53 13.31
CA THR A 204 -12.75 3.58 13.86
C THR A 204 -13.54 4.71 13.20
N PRO A 205 -14.60 4.40 12.44
CA PRO A 205 -15.46 5.41 11.84
C PRO A 205 -16.13 6.30 12.90
N ARG A 206 -16.21 7.59 12.60
CA ARG A 206 -16.96 8.60 13.37
C ARG A 206 -18.21 9.05 12.63
N GLU A 207 -18.11 9.12 11.31
CA GLU A 207 -19.17 9.54 10.41
C GLU A 207 -18.92 8.86 9.06
N ILE A 208 -19.98 8.30 8.48
CA ILE A 208 -19.94 7.64 7.17
C ILE A 208 -20.97 8.33 6.27
N THR A 209 -20.53 8.75 5.09
CA THR A 209 -21.39 9.27 4.03
C THR A 209 -21.26 8.38 2.81
N THR A 210 -22.38 7.92 2.27
CA THR A 210 -22.41 7.01 1.12
C THR A 210 -23.14 7.66 -0.06
N TRP A 211 -22.74 7.26 -1.26
CA TRP A 211 -23.37 7.68 -2.51
C TRP A 211 -23.33 6.51 -3.49
N ALA A 212 -24.47 6.19 -4.09
CA ALA A 212 -24.58 5.20 -5.14
C ALA A 212 -25.49 5.73 -6.27
N GLY A 213 -25.05 5.64 -7.52
CA GLY A 213 -25.81 6.05 -8.70
C GLY A 213 -25.34 7.36 -9.34
N GLY A 214 -25.95 7.75 -10.46
CA GLY A 214 -25.49 8.88 -11.29
C GLY A 214 -26.22 10.21 -11.08
N GLY A 215 -27.16 10.30 -10.12
CA GLY A 215 -27.95 11.51 -9.88
C GLY A 215 -27.21 12.62 -9.13
N TRP A 216 -27.87 13.78 -8.96
CA TRP A 216 -27.43 14.84 -8.06
C TRP A 216 -27.98 14.62 -6.65
N HIS A 217 -27.26 15.11 -5.63
CA HIS A 217 -27.78 15.12 -4.27
C HIS A 217 -28.90 16.17 -4.16
N PRO A 218 -30.08 15.85 -3.56
CA PRO A 218 -31.21 16.79 -3.48
C PRO A 218 -30.85 18.16 -2.89
N ARG A 219 -29.88 18.20 -1.95
CA ARG A 219 -29.29 19.46 -1.44
C ARG A 219 -28.73 20.43 -2.50
N TYR A 220 -28.56 20.00 -3.75
CA TYR A 220 -28.06 20.80 -4.87
C TYR A 220 -29.12 21.04 -5.94
N GLU A 221 -30.35 20.54 -5.75
CA GLU A 221 -31.50 20.80 -6.61
C GLU A 221 -32.25 22.00 -6.03
N GLU A 222 -31.74 23.21 -6.26
CA GLU A 222 -32.43 24.48 -6.00
C GLU A 222 -33.28 24.91 -7.20
#